data_AF-A0A2A3YPZ4-F1
#
_entry.id   AF-A0A2A3YPZ4-F1
#
_cell.length_a   1.000
_cell.length_b   1.000
_cell.length_c   1.000
_cell.angle_alpha   90.00
_cell.angle_beta   90.00
_cell.angle_gamma   90.00
#
_symmetry.space_group_name_H-M   'P 1'
#
loop_
_entity.id
_entity.type
_entity.pdbx_description
1 polymer ?
#
loop_
_entity_poly.entity_id
_entity_poly.type
_entity_poly.pdbx_seq_one_letter_code
_entity_poly.pdbx_strand_id
1 'polypeptide(L)'
;LPAQDTSWARVIVDATGVERWKTAGPDSFPHVFDRIDETLLRTDLPFAGEPVKMRSRFIAEAVSAATSGTVTTHLTGHFGDELFSSGVAHLRDLGLRRPLEVRKRVELLHARTRIPRRTLMKWATSRSSYHQSLQDFVRDGHTAPGWLSMESSIPPWVHYREETRERLGSQLEHATVPPLGTTAEQHETLSRLITSGSILRHESQIMAPAGIFVDAPFGDDRVVDAVLRSPTGKLQDPSRVKPVLLDAIGDELPQAIVNRTAKTDNTAAIWTGLTQNASRLRTMSTNMLAAQRGVVDEGMFRASLLGPHPPSLLPMSLWRTLAVEAWLRDNEGVRHQISVDPIGVNHP
;
A
#
# COMPACT_ATOMS: atom_id res chain seq x y z
N LEU A 1 8.10 11.35 -13.09
CA LEU A 1 8.67 10.10 -12.50
C LEU A 1 10.04 10.40 -11.90
N PRO A 2 10.48 9.69 -10.84
CA PRO A 2 11.88 9.74 -10.40
C PRO A 2 12.83 9.37 -11.56
N ALA A 3 14.00 10.01 -11.64
CA ALA A 3 14.96 9.81 -12.74
C ALA A 3 15.36 8.33 -12.95
N GLN A 4 15.40 7.56 -11.85
CA GLN A 4 15.72 6.14 -11.86
C GLN A 4 14.59 5.27 -12.46
N ASP A 5 13.33 5.64 -12.31
CA ASP A 5 12.22 4.90 -12.94
C ASP A 5 12.22 5.11 -14.46
N THR A 6 12.54 6.32 -14.90
CA THR A 6 12.69 6.65 -16.32
C THR A 6 13.82 5.86 -16.97
N SER A 7 14.94 5.63 -16.27
CA SER A 7 16.04 4.81 -16.81
C SER A 7 15.67 3.33 -16.91
N TRP A 8 14.95 2.77 -15.92
CA TRP A 8 14.49 1.38 -15.99
C TRP A 8 13.43 1.16 -17.07
N ALA A 9 12.53 2.12 -17.25
CA ALA A 9 11.62 2.08 -18.38
C ALA A 9 12.42 2.03 -19.71
N ARG A 10 13.58 2.70 -19.81
CA ARG A 10 14.36 2.88 -21.06
C ARG A 10 14.82 1.53 -21.55
N VAL A 11 15.41 0.78 -20.63
CA VAL A 11 15.83 -0.60 -20.81
C VAL A 11 14.68 -1.47 -21.34
N ILE A 12 13.46 -1.31 -20.83
CA ILE A 12 12.31 -2.11 -21.29
C ILE A 12 11.88 -1.73 -22.70
N VAL A 13 11.74 -0.44 -23.02
CA VAL A 13 11.32 -0.05 -24.38
C VAL A 13 12.35 -0.42 -25.43
N ASP A 14 13.63 -0.22 -25.13
CA ASP A 14 14.71 -0.59 -26.04
C ASP A 14 14.70 -2.11 -26.33
N ALA A 15 14.23 -2.92 -25.37
CA ALA A 15 14.16 -4.38 -25.51
C ALA A 15 12.84 -4.91 -26.10
N THR A 16 11.74 -4.16 -25.99
CA THR A 16 10.38 -4.65 -26.34
C THR A 16 9.85 -4.11 -27.66
N GLY A 17 10.58 -3.20 -28.31
CA GLY A 17 10.18 -2.64 -29.61
C GLY A 17 8.96 -1.70 -29.52
N VAL A 18 8.73 -1.08 -28.36
CA VAL A 18 7.64 -0.12 -28.17
C VAL A 18 7.73 1.01 -29.19
N GLU A 19 6.69 1.16 -30.01
CA GLU A 19 6.65 2.12 -31.13
C GLU A 19 6.65 3.58 -30.67
N ARG A 20 6.01 3.85 -29.52
CA ARG A 20 5.86 5.20 -28.98
C ARG A 20 6.10 5.20 -27.48
N TRP A 21 7.08 5.99 -27.08
CA TRP A 21 7.38 6.28 -25.69
C TRP A 21 7.02 7.73 -25.37
N LYS A 22 6.35 7.96 -24.24
CA LYS A 22 6.30 9.28 -23.59
C LYS A 22 6.53 9.15 -22.08
N THR A 23 7.27 10.09 -21.51
CA THR A 23 7.42 10.26 -20.05
C THR A 23 7.01 11.65 -19.66
N ALA A 24 6.29 11.79 -18.55
CA ALA A 24 6.09 13.08 -17.92
C ALA A 24 7.28 13.39 -16.99
N GLY A 25 7.66 14.66 -16.94
CA GLY A 25 8.74 15.14 -16.07
C GLY A 25 8.44 14.90 -14.58
N PRO A 26 9.43 15.13 -13.70
CA PRO A 26 9.24 15.03 -12.25
C PRO A 26 8.10 15.93 -11.75
N ASP A 27 8.01 17.16 -12.28
CA ASP A 27 7.02 18.17 -11.87
C ASP A 27 5.70 18.08 -12.63
N SER A 28 5.61 17.18 -13.61
CA SER A 28 4.39 17.00 -14.40
C SER A 28 3.37 16.12 -13.71
N PHE A 29 3.78 15.32 -12.71
CA PHE A 29 2.87 14.43 -11.97
C PHE A 29 2.45 15.08 -10.65
N PRO A 30 1.17 14.93 -10.24
CA PRO A 30 0.75 15.36 -8.90
C PRO A 30 1.56 14.63 -7.82
N HIS A 31 1.93 15.36 -6.78
CA HIS A 31 2.58 14.84 -5.59
C HIS A 31 1.60 14.02 -4.72
N VAL A 32 2.13 13.23 -3.79
CA VAL A 32 1.41 12.21 -2.98
C VAL A 32 0.23 12.78 -2.14
N PHE A 33 0.10 14.10 -2.01
CA PHE A 33 -0.99 14.76 -1.28
C PHE A 33 -1.66 15.88 -2.07
N ASP A 34 -1.32 16.03 -3.35
CA ASP A 34 -1.96 17.05 -4.16
C ASP A 34 -3.45 16.75 -4.23
N ARG A 35 -4.27 17.75 -3.87
CA ARG A 35 -5.73 17.72 -3.98
C ARG A 35 -6.38 16.54 -3.25
N ILE A 36 -5.77 16.10 -2.15
CA ILE A 36 -6.31 15.06 -1.25
C ILE A 36 -7.67 15.44 -0.64
N ASP A 37 -8.05 16.71 -0.70
CA ASP A 37 -9.33 17.27 -0.28
C ASP A 37 -10.39 17.32 -1.38
N GLU A 38 -10.04 16.99 -2.64
CA GLU A 38 -11.01 16.93 -3.74
C GLU A 38 -11.76 15.60 -3.78
N THR A 39 -13.09 15.67 -3.81
CA THR A 39 -13.96 14.52 -4.10
C THR A 39 -13.88 14.16 -5.60
N LEU A 40 -13.34 12.99 -5.96
CA LEU A 40 -13.43 12.45 -7.33
C LEU A 40 -14.48 11.34 -7.45
N LEU A 41 -14.64 10.56 -6.39
CA LEU A 41 -15.59 9.46 -6.34
C LEU A 41 -16.14 9.36 -4.92
N ARG A 42 -17.46 9.35 -4.79
CA ARG A 42 -18.10 8.97 -3.53
C ARG A 42 -18.12 7.46 -3.42
N THR A 43 -17.61 6.95 -2.30
CA THR A 43 -17.47 5.53 -2.04
C THR A 43 -18.20 5.18 -0.75
N ASP A 44 -18.65 3.93 -0.63
CA ASP A 44 -19.32 3.45 0.58
C ASP A 44 -18.35 3.21 1.75
N LEU A 45 -17.05 3.14 1.46
CA LEU A 45 -15.99 2.90 2.44
C LEU A 45 -14.80 3.86 2.24
N PRO A 46 -14.06 4.20 3.31
CA PRO A 46 -12.81 4.94 3.21
C PRO A 46 -11.81 4.27 2.27
N PHE A 47 -11.21 5.08 1.40
CA PHE A 47 -10.28 4.58 0.38
C PHE A 47 -8.83 4.75 0.81
N ALA A 48 -8.17 3.68 1.25
CA ALA A 48 -6.76 3.73 1.68
C ALA A 48 -5.79 4.14 0.55
N GLY A 49 -6.22 4.10 -0.72
CA GLY A 49 -5.47 4.59 -1.87
C GLY A 49 -5.73 6.05 -2.22
N GLU A 50 -6.24 6.88 -1.31
CA GLU A 50 -6.55 8.30 -1.56
C GLU A 50 -5.42 9.07 -2.29
N PRO A 51 -4.11 8.89 -1.96
CA PRO A 51 -3.01 9.47 -2.75
C PRO A 51 -2.93 9.04 -4.23
N VAL A 52 -3.45 7.86 -4.55
CA VAL A 52 -3.42 7.26 -5.90
C VAL A 52 -4.59 7.75 -6.76
N LYS A 53 -5.66 8.23 -6.11
CA LYS A 53 -6.86 8.78 -6.75
C LYS A 53 -6.52 9.93 -7.72
N MET A 54 -5.73 10.89 -7.26
CA MET A 54 -5.32 12.04 -8.06
C MET A 54 -4.32 11.69 -9.16
N ARG A 55 -3.44 10.72 -8.90
CA ARG A 55 -2.55 10.16 -9.92
C ARG A 55 -3.35 9.49 -11.04
N SER A 56 -4.39 8.74 -10.71
CA SER A 56 -5.24 8.04 -11.69
C SER A 56 -6.01 9.03 -12.57
N ARG A 57 -6.60 10.07 -11.97
CA ARG A 57 -7.23 11.16 -12.72
C ARG A 57 -6.25 11.84 -13.66
N PHE A 58 -5.06 12.19 -13.16
CA PHE A 58 -4.03 12.83 -13.97
C PHE A 58 -3.61 11.94 -15.16
N ILE A 59 -3.40 10.65 -14.93
CA ILE A 59 -3.09 9.69 -16.01
C ILE A 59 -4.21 9.68 -17.05
N ALA A 60 -5.47 9.59 -16.63
CA ALA A 60 -6.60 9.60 -17.55
C ALA A 60 -6.65 10.87 -18.41
N GLU A 61 -6.54 12.05 -17.78
CA GLU A 61 -6.55 13.35 -18.48
C GLU A 61 -5.36 13.47 -19.45
N ALA A 62 -4.15 13.13 -19.01
CA ALA A 62 -2.94 13.24 -19.81
C ALA A 62 -2.93 12.25 -20.99
N VAL A 63 -3.35 11.00 -20.78
CA VAL A 63 -3.41 9.97 -21.83
C VAL A 63 -4.48 10.33 -22.86
N SER A 64 -5.68 10.72 -22.43
CA SER A 64 -6.74 11.11 -23.35
C SER A 64 -6.35 12.31 -24.21
N ALA A 65 -5.72 13.32 -23.61
CA ALA A 65 -5.21 14.48 -24.35
C ALA A 65 -4.10 14.09 -25.35
N ALA A 66 -3.12 13.28 -24.92
CA ALA A 66 -1.96 12.94 -25.72
C ALA A 66 -2.24 11.96 -26.87
N THR A 67 -3.36 11.24 -26.82
CA THR A 67 -3.70 10.14 -27.74
C THR A 67 -5.01 10.39 -28.49
N SER A 68 -5.68 11.51 -28.23
CA SER A 68 -7.02 11.82 -28.76
C SER A 68 -8.02 10.68 -28.50
N GLY A 69 -7.88 9.99 -27.36
CA GLY A 69 -8.72 8.86 -26.98
C GLY A 69 -8.45 7.54 -27.69
N THR A 70 -7.33 7.39 -28.43
CA THR A 70 -6.99 6.13 -29.11
C THR A 70 -6.49 5.04 -28.17
N VAL A 71 -5.94 5.42 -27.00
CA VAL A 71 -5.53 4.46 -25.98
C VAL A 71 -6.72 4.13 -25.08
N THR A 72 -7.14 2.87 -25.10
CA THR A 72 -8.30 2.36 -24.36
C THR A 72 -7.93 1.48 -23.18
N THR A 73 -6.66 1.15 -22.98
CA THR A 73 -6.19 0.23 -21.93
C THR A 73 -4.97 0.79 -21.20
N HIS A 74 -5.01 0.77 -19.87
CA HIS A 74 -3.90 1.07 -18.97
C HIS A 74 -3.45 -0.20 -18.25
N LEU A 75 -2.26 -0.70 -18.59
CA LEU A 75 -1.64 -1.80 -17.87
C LEU A 75 -0.94 -1.28 -16.61
N THR A 76 -1.30 -1.84 -15.46
CA THR A 76 -0.73 -1.48 -14.15
C THR A 76 0.05 -2.64 -13.54
N GLY A 77 0.99 -2.31 -12.65
CA GLY A 77 1.81 -3.26 -11.91
C GLY A 77 1.20 -3.75 -10.59
N HIS A 78 -0.09 -3.47 -10.33
CA HIS A 78 -0.80 -3.95 -9.14
C HIS A 78 -0.69 -5.47 -9.00
N PHE A 79 -0.79 -5.95 -7.76
CA PHE A 79 -0.60 -7.35 -7.35
C PHE A 79 0.84 -7.88 -7.46
N GLY A 80 1.72 -7.21 -8.21
CA GLY A 80 3.11 -7.64 -8.36
C GLY A 80 3.93 -7.57 -7.06
N ASP A 81 3.63 -6.63 -6.16
CA ASP A 81 4.29 -6.58 -4.85
C ASP A 81 3.60 -7.49 -3.83
N GLU A 82 2.28 -7.65 -3.93
CA GLU A 82 1.46 -8.48 -3.06
C GLU A 82 1.73 -9.97 -3.23
N LEU A 83 1.97 -10.41 -4.46
CA LEU A 83 2.26 -11.81 -4.79
C LEU A 83 3.74 -12.17 -4.58
N PHE A 84 4.65 -11.30 -5.00
CA PHE A 84 6.08 -11.62 -5.05
C PHE A 84 6.89 -10.94 -3.95
N SER A 85 6.23 -10.23 -3.04
CA SER A 85 6.80 -9.75 -1.79
C SER A 85 5.84 -10.09 -0.64
N SER A 86 6.36 -10.60 0.45
CA SER A 86 5.62 -10.87 1.67
C SER A 86 6.27 -10.11 2.81
N GLY A 87 5.49 -9.82 3.84
CA GLY A 87 6.03 -9.34 5.09
C GLY A 87 6.70 -10.47 5.86
N VAL A 88 6.74 -10.32 7.17
CA VAL A 88 7.38 -11.28 8.09
C VAL A 88 6.48 -12.46 8.45
N ALA A 89 5.26 -12.58 7.90
CA ALA A 89 4.34 -13.67 8.22
C ALA A 89 4.94 -15.06 7.94
N HIS A 90 5.73 -15.18 6.86
CA HIS A 90 6.45 -16.39 6.50
C HIS A 90 7.41 -16.90 7.59
N LEU A 91 7.90 -16.03 8.50
CA LEU A 91 8.77 -16.46 9.61
C LEU A 91 8.07 -17.44 10.53
N ARG A 92 6.78 -17.21 10.83
CA ARG A 92 5.98 -18.10 11.67
C ARG A 92 5.89 -19.49 11.04
N ASP A 93 5.52 -19.54 9.76
CA ASP A 93 5.34 -20.80 9.06
C ASP A 93 6.68 -21.54 8.88
N LEU A 94 7.77 -20.80 8.63
CA LEU A 94 9.11 -21.35 8.55
C LEU A 94 9.58 -21.91 9.91
N GLY A 95 9.30 -21.24 11.02
CA GLY A 95 9.68 -21.74 12.34
C GLY A 95 8.93 -22.99 12.78
N LEU A 96 7.69 -23.16 12.32
CA LEU A 96 6.92 -24.38 12.56
C LEU A 96 7.43 -25.58 11.75
N ARG A 97 7.95 -25.36 10.53
CA ARG A 97 8.26 -26.43 9.58
C ARG A 97 9.75 -26.69 9.37
N ARG A 98 10.59 -25.65 9.50
CA ARG A 98 12.03 -25.66 9.18
C ARG A 98 12.83 -24.76 10.15
N PRO A 99 12.88 -25.10 11.44
CA PRO A 99 13.48 -24.23 12.47
C PRO A 99 14.96 -23.87 12.22
N LEU A 100 15.71 -24.75 11.54
CA LEU A 100 17.12 -24.48 11.20
C LEU A 100 17.29 -23.35 10.17
N GLU A 101 16.31 -23.16 9.28
CA GLU A 101 16.35 -22.10 8.26
C GLU A 101 16.00 -20.71 8.85
N VAL A 102 15.28 -20.68 9.98
CA VAL A 102 14.82 -19.43 10.63
C VAL A 102 15.97 -18.53 11.01
N ARG A 103 17.07 -19.08 11.56
CA ARG A 103 18.19 -18.25 12.05
C ARG A 103 18.78 -17.40 10.92
N LYS A 104 19.07 -18.01 9.77
CA LYS A 104 19.55 -17.29 8.59
C LYS A 104 18.55 -16.23 8.15
N ARG A 105 17.26 -16.56 8.17
CA ARG A 105 16.20 -15.63 7.77
C ARG A 105 16.09 -14.42 8.70
N VAL A 106 16.18 -14.65 10.00
CA VAL A 106 16.18 -13.61 11.05
C VAL A 106 17.38 -12.68 10.89
N GLU A 107 18.58 -13.21 10.64
CA GLU A 107 19.78 -12.38 10.42
C GLU A 107 19.61 -11.43 9.23
N LEU A 108 19.14 -11.96 8.10
CA LEU A 108 18.98 -11.14 6.90
C LEU A 108 17.84 -10.11 7.04
N LEU A 109 16.72 -10.49 7.65
CA LEU A 109 15.62 -9.56 7.94
C LEU A 109 16.04 -8.49 8.93
N HIS A 110 16.83 -8.83 9.95
CA HIS A 110 17.39 -7.85 10.88
C HIS A 110 18.28 -6.84 10.14
N ALA A 111 19.18 -7.31 9.27
CA ALA A 111 20.04 -6.43 8.49
C ALA A 111 19.23 -5.46 7.61
N ARG A 112 18.13 -5.93 7.02
CA ARG A 112 17.27 -5.15 6.13
C ARG A 112 16.32 -4.19 6.85
N THR A 113 15.68 -4.64 7.93
CA THR A 113 14.57 -3.92 8.60
C THR A 113 15.00 -3.25 9.90
N ARG A 114 16.17 -3.60 10.43
CA ARG A 114 16.67 -3.19 11.76
C ARG A 114 15.83 -3.65 12.95
N ILE A 115 14.80 -4.47 12.74
CA ILE A 115 13.99 -5.07 13.81
C ILE A 115 14.89 -5.97 14.65
N PRO A 116 14.89 -5.86 16.00
CA PRO A 116 15.75 -6.68 16.85
C PRO A 116 15.59 -8.18 16.56
N ARG A 117 16.71 -8.90 16.44
CA ARG A 117 16.73 -10.36 16.19
C ARG A 117 15.84 -11.14 17.15
N ARG A 118 15.85 -10.77 18.44
CA ARG A 118 14.99 -11.37 19.48
C ARG A 118 13.50 -11.25 19.15
N THR A 119 13.09 -10.14 18.55
CA THR A 119 11.71 -9.87 18.15
C THR A 119 11.32 -10.74 16.96
N LEU A 120 12.17 -10.77 15.92
CA LEU A 120 11.96 -11.64 14.75
C LEU A 120 11.93 -13.12 15.14
N MET A 121 12.80 -13.55 16.06
CA MET A 121 12.80 -14.92 16.57
C MET A 121 11.53 -15.24 17.39
N LYS A 122 11.03 -14.28 18.19
CA LYS A 122 9.75 -14.41 18.90
C LYS A 122 8.59 -14.60 17.91
N TRP A 123 8.59 -13.87 16.79
CA TRP A 123 7.57 -14.03 15.75
C TRP A 123 7.69 -15.39 15.06
N ALA A 124 8.91 -15.82 14.72
CA ALA A 124 9.15 -17.11 14.07
C ALA A 124 8.77 -18.31 14.94
N THR A 125 8.88 -18.17 16.27
CA THR A 125 8.56 -19.23 17.24
C THR A 125 7.13 -19.13 17.79
N SER A 126 6.35 -18.15 17.34
CA SER A 126 4.96 -17.97 17.75
C SER A 126 4.11 -19.16 17.31
N ARG A 127 3.32 -19.68 18.25
CA ARG A 127 2.36 -20.77 18.03
C ARG A 127 0.91 -20.31 18.05
N SER A 128 0.66 -19.00 18.14
CA SER A 128 -0.70 -18.46 18.16
C SER A 128 -1.47 -18.90 16.91
N SER A 129 -2.73 -19.25 17.13
CA SER A 129 -3.73 -19.39 16.07
C SER A 129 -4.13 -18.01 15.53
N TYR A 130 -4.77 -17.96 14.36
CA TYR A 130 -5.28 -16.71 13.81
C TYR A 130 -6.27 -16.05 14.77
N HIS A 131 -7.19 -16.83 15.33
CA HIS A 131 -8.19 -16.33 16.28
C HIS A 131 -7.55 -15.73 17.53
N GLN A 132 -6.53 -16.38 18.10
CA GLN A 132 -5.77 -15.81 19.23
C GLN A 132 -5.06 -14.51 18.85
N SER A 133 -4.49 -14.42 17.64
CA SER A 133 -3.88 -13.17 17.17
C SER A 133 -4.91 -12.03 17.02
N LEU A 134 -6.14 -12.34 16.61
CA LEU A 134 -7.24 -11.37 16.59
C LEU A 134 -7.64 -10.94 18.01
N GLN A 135 -7.78 -11.89 18.93
CA GLN A 135 -8.09 -11.59 20.35
C GLN A 135 -7.02 -10.70 20.98
N ASP A 136 -5.75 -11.00 20.76
CA ASP A 136 -4.63 -10.19 21.24
C ASP A 136 -4.67 -8.78 20.64
N PHE A 137 -4.93 -8.65 19.34
CA PHE A 137 -5.09 -7.34 18.70
C PHE A 137 -6.30 -6.58 19.27
N VAL A 138 -7.43 -7.24 19.50
CA VAL A 138 -8.61 -6.61 20.12
C VAL A 138 -8.30 -6.11 21.52
N ARG A 139 -7.57 -6.90 22.33
CA ARG A 139 -7.20 -6.51 23.69
C ARG A 139 -6.21 -5.33 23.70
N ASP A 140 -5.14 -5.43 22.91
CA ASP A 140 -3.97 -4.57 23.06
C ASP A 140 -3.89 -3.44 22.00
N GLY A 141 -4.74 -3.47 20.97
CA GLY A 141 -4.70 -2.53 19.83
C GLY A 141 -3.50 -2.72 18.92
N HIS A 142 -2.68 -3.75 19.16
CA HIS A 142 -1.54 -4.13 18.37
C HIS A 142 -1.25 -5.61 18.65
N THR A 143 -0.57 -6.30 17.74
CA THR A 143 -0.11 -7.67 18.01
C THR A 143 1.19 -7.96 17.29
N ALA A 144 1.87 -9.02 17.72
CA ALA A 144 3.03 -9.51 17.02
C ALA A 144 2.64 -9.97 15.61
N PRO A 145 3.37 -9.54 14.58
CA PRO A 145 3.25 -10.06 13.23
C PRO A 145 3.38 -11.58 13.17
N GLY A 146 2.65 -12.17 12.25
CA GLY A 146 2.50 -13.62 12.14
C GLY A 146 1.28 -13.84 11.28
N TRP A 147 0.13 -14.09 11.90
CA TRP A 147 -1.14 -14.05 11.16
C TRP A 147 -1.59 -12.65 10.80
N LEU A 148 -1.26 -11.63 11.60
CA LEU A 148 -1.55 -10.24 11.24
C LEU A 148 -0.33 -9.57 10.61
N SER A 149 -0.60 -8.55 9.80
CA SER A 149 0.43 -7.77 9.12
C SER A 149 1.29 -7.01 10.13
N MET A 150 2.53 -6.71 9.72
CA MET A 150 3.40 -5.78 10.45
C MET A 150 2.79 -4.40 10.69
N GLU A 151 1.84 -4.01 9.85
CA GLU A 151 1.15 -2.73 9.92
C GLU A 151 -0.12 -2.78 10.78
N SER A 152 -0.42 -3.92 11.40
CA SER A 152 -1.59 -4.12 12.26
C SER A 152 -1.33 -3.55 13.66
N SER A 153 -1.33 -2.22 13.74
CA SER A 153 -1.33 -1.46 14.99
C SER A 153 -2.32 -0.31 14.88
N ILE A 154 -3.09 -0.06 15.94
CA ILE A 154 -3.91 1.12 16.06
C ILE A 154 -2.98 2.33 16.27
N PRO A 155 -3.08 3.40 15.45
CA PRO A 155 -2.29 4.60 15.65
C PRO A 155 -2.63 5.30 16.98
N PRO A 156 -1.67 5.99 17.62
CA PRO A 156 -1.87 6.57 18.96
C PRO A 156 -2.93 7.69 19.00
N TRP A 157 -3.24 8.32 17.86
CA TRP A 157 -4.30 9.32 17.74
C TRP A 157 -5.68 8.71 17.48
N VAL A 158 -5.81 7.40 17.28
CA VAL A 158 -7.11 6.75 17.12
C VAL A 158 -7.65 6.37 18.49
N HIS A 159 -8.88 6.77 18.79
CA HIS A 159 -9.55 6.45 20.05
C HIS A 159 -9.88 4.95 20.12
N TYR A 160 -8.94 4.17 20.63
CA TYR A 160 -9.13 2.75 20.93
C TYR A 160 -9.62 2.58 22.37
N ARG A 161 -10.88 2.92 22.60
CA ARG A 161 -11.50 2.91 23.94
C ARG A 161 -11.98 1.51 24.33
N GLU A 162 -12.34 1.36 25.61
CA GLU A 162 -12.88 0.11 26.15
C GLU A 162 -14.14 -0.33 25.41
N GLU A 163 -15.07 0.59 25.11
CA GLU A 163 -16.31 0.23 24.41
C GLU A 163 -16.03 -0.29 22.98
N THR A 164 -14.97 0.21 22.34
CA THR A 164 -14.53 -0.29 21.02
C THR A 164 -13.97 -1.70 21.14
N ARG A 165 -13.15 -1.96 22.16
CA ARG A 165 -12.60 -3.30 22.44
C ARG A 165 -13.70 -4.30 22.76
N GLU A 166 -14.65 -3.94 23.62
CA GLU A 166 -15.78 -4.78 23.99
C GLU A 166 -16.63 -5.11 22.78
N ARG A 167 -16.94 -4.12 21.93
CA ARG A 167 -17.72 -4.35 20.71
C ARG A 167 -16.99 -5.28 19.73
N LEU A 168 -15.71 -5.07 19.49
CA LEU A 168 -14.90 -5.95 18.62
C LEU A 168 -14.75 -7.35 19.23
N GLY A 169 -14.56 -7.44 20.55
CA GLY A 169 -14.47 -8.70 21.28
C GLY A 169 -15.75 -9.50 21.17
N SER A 170 -16.90 -8.87 21.42
CA SER A 170 -18.22 -9.47 21.25
C SER A 170 -18.44 -9.96 19.81
N GLN A 171 -18.08 -9.16 18.80
CA GLN A 171 -18.18 -9.60 17.40
C GLN A 171 -17.30 -10.83 17.13
N LEU A 172 -16.09 -10.87 17.68
CA LEU A 172 -15.16 -11.99 17.51
C LEU A 172 -15.62 -13.27 18.24
N GLU A 173 -16.31 -13.14 19.38
CA GLU A 173 -16.90 -14.27 20.10
C GLU A 173 -18.05 -14.92 19.31
N HIS A 174 -18.85 -14.12 18.62
CA HIS A 174 -20.03 -14.60 17.87
C HIS A 174 -19.72 -14.96 16.41
N ALA A 175 -18.55 -14.56 15.88
CA ALA A 175 -18.16 -14.81 14.50
C ALA A 175 -17.06 -15.86 14.40
N THR A 176 -17.26 -16.85 13.54
CA THR A 176 -16.14 -17.69 13.09
C THR A 176 -15.41 -16.95 11.97
N VAL A 177 -14.21 -16.43 12.26
CA VAL A 177 -13.38 -15.73 11.30
C VAL A 177 -12.17 -16.61 10.95
N PRO A 178 -12.26 -17.47 9.91
CA PRO A 178 -11.12 -18.28 9.49
C PRO A 178 -10.07 -17.41 8.79
N PRO A 179 -8.79 -17.80 8.80
CA PRO A 179 -7.81 -17.14 7.97
C PRO A 179 -8.13 -17.40 6.49
N LEU A 180 -7.92 -16.38 5.65
CA LEU A 180 -8.03 -16.46 4.18
C LEU A 180 -7.19 -17.59 3.55
N GLY A 181 -6.04 -17.92 4.15
CA GLY A 181 -5.12 -18.94 3.65
C GLY A 181 -4.80 -19.99 4.71
N THR A 182 -4.23 -21.11 4.27
CA THR A 182 -3.89 -22.24 5.17
C THR A 182 -2.65 -21.97 6.02
N THR A 183 -1.82 -21.02 5.59
CA THR A 183 -0.62 -20.58 6.30
C THR A 183 -0.69 -19.07 6.55
N ALA A 184 0.14 -18.57 7.47
CA ALA A 184 0.20 -17.15 7.76
C ALA A 184 0.70 -16.33 6.55
N GLU A 185 1.69 -16.85 5.81
CA GLU A 185 2.16 -16.26 4.54
C GLU A 185 1.04 -16.16 3.50
N GLN A 186 0.26 -17.23 3.29
CA GLN A 186 -0.88 -17.21 2.37
C GLN A 186 -1.97 -16.22 2.83
N HIS A 187 -2.27 -16.18 4.13
CA HIS A 187 -3.24 -15.24 4.69
C HIS A 187 -2.80 -13.79 4.44
N GLU A 188 -1.53 -13.46 4.71
CA GLU A 188 -0.97 -12.13 4.45
C GLU A 188 -1.05 -11.77 2.95
N THR A 189 -0.63 -12.68 2.06
CA THR A 189 -0.71 -12.48 0.60
C THR A 189 -2.14 -12.21 0.16
N LEU A 190 -3.10 -13.05 0.56
CA LEU A 190 -4.51 -12.88 0.18
C LEU A 190 -5.14 -11.61 0.76
N SER A 191 -4.82 -11.25 2.01
CA SER A 191 -5.29 -10.00 2.62
C SER A 191 -4.79 -8.77 1.86
N ARG A 192 -3.53 -8.80 1.41
CA ARG A 192 -2.95 -7.75 0.58
C ARG A 192 -3.59 -7.71 -0.81
N LEU A 193 -3.84 -8.86 -1.44
CA LEU A 193 -4.54 -8.94 -2.73
C LEU A 193 -5.94 -8.32 -2.65
N ILE A 194 -6.72 -8.61 -1.60
CA ILE A 194 -8.05 -8.01 -1.40
C ILE A 194 -7.93 -6.49 -1.29
N THR A 195 -6.95 -6.01 -0.52
CA THR A 195 -6.69 -4.57 -0.37
C THR A 195 -6.35 -3.93 -1.72
N SER A 196 -5.43 -4.52 -2.48
CA SER A 196 -5.00 -3.97 -3.78
C SER A 196 -6.08 -4.11 -4.86
N GLY A 197 -6.93 -5.13 -4.79
CA GLY A 197 -8.11 -5.26 -5.64
C GLY A 197 -9.12 -4.14 -5.40
N SER A 198 -9.28 -3.71 -4.14
CA SER A 198 -10.08 -2.52 -3.85
C SER A 198 -9.47 -1.27 -4.50
N ILE A 199 -8.14 -1.10 -4.46
CA ILE A 199 -7.43 0.01 -5.11
C ILE A 199 -7.63 -0.01 -6.62
N LEU A 200 -7.40 -1.15 -7.26
CA LEU A 200 -7.60 -1.32 -8.71
C LEU A 200 -9.03 -0.97 -9.13
N ARG A 201 -10.04 -1.39 -8.36
CA ARG A 201 -11.45 -1.07 -8.63
C ARG A 201 -11.67 0.45 -8.65
N HIS A 202 -11.12 1.17 -7.68
CA HIS A 202 -11.26 2.63 -7.61
C HIS A 202 -10.52 3.32 -8.77
N GLU A 203 -9.29 2.90 -9.09
CA GLU A 203 -8.58 3.41 -10.27
C GLU A 203 -9.39 3.21 -11.55
N SER A 204 -9.97 2.01 -11.72
CA SER A 204 -10.82 1.68 -12.86
C SER A 204 -12.02 2.61 -12.95
N GLN A 205 -12.69 2.89 -11.83
CA GLN A 205 -13.83 3.80 -11.78
C GLN A 205 -13.44 5.25 -12.11
N ILE A 206 -12.24 5.69 -11.71
CA ILE A 206 -11.72 7.04 -12.01
C ILE A 206 -11.34 7.17 -13.48
N MET A 207 -10.77 6.13 -14.09
CA MET A 207 -10.32 6.14 -15.49
C MET A 207 -11.45 5.81 -16.49
N ALA A 208 -12.51 5.13 -16.08
CA ALA A 208 -13.61 4.72 -16.95
C ALA A 208 -14.29 5.89 -17.71
N PRO A 209 -14.54 7.08 -17.12
CA PRO A 209 -15.11 8.22 -17.87
C PRO A 209 -14.23 8.70 -19.04
N ALA A 210 -12.93 8.42 -18.99
CA ALA A 210 -12.00 8.72 -20.08
C ALA A 210 -11.93 7.59 -21.14
N GLY A 211 -12.73 6.53 -21.01
CA GLY A 211 -12.72 5.38 -21.93
C GLY A 211 -11.52 4.45 -21.73
N ILE A 212 -10.82 4.55 -20.59
CA ILE A 212 -9.63 3.76 -20.29
C ILE A 212 -10.00 2.61 -19.35
N PHE A 213 -9.80 1.39 -19.81
CA PHE A 213 -9.87 0.16 -19.02
C PHE A 213 -8.55 -0.05 -18.29
N VAL A 214 -8.59 -0.27 -16.98
CA VAL A 214 -7.40 -0.58 -16.19
C VAL A 214 -7.26 -2.09 -16.04
N ASP A 215 -6.15 -2.64 -16.49
CA ASP A 215 -5.87 -4.07 -16.40
C ASP A 215 -4.59 -4.34 -15.61
N ALA A 216 -4.63 -5.36 -14.76
CA ALA A 216 -3.55 -5.73 -13.86
C ALA A 216 -3.22 -7.21 -14.04
N PRO A 217 -2.32 -7.57 -14.98
CA PRO A 217 -2.08 -8.97 -15.37
C PRO A 217 -1.67 -9.90 -14.22
N PHE A 218 -0.97 -9.39 -13.20
CA PHE A 218 -0.62 -10.17 -12.02
C PHE A 218 -1.83 -10.55 -11.15
N GLY A 219 -2.98 -9.91 -11.34
CA GLY A 219 -4.24 -10.23 -10.68
C GLY A 219 -5.01 -11.39 -11.32
N ASP A 220 -4.52 -11.96 -12.44
CA ASP A 220 -5.13 -13.14 -13.06
C ASP A 220 -5.13 -14.33 -12.09
N ASP A 221 -6.27 -15.00 -11.98
CA ASP A 221 -6.48 -16.11 -11.04
C ASP A 221 -5.43 -17.23 -11.21
N ARG A 222 -4.94 -17.46 -12.43
CA ARG A 222 -3.92 -18.50 -12.69
C ARG A 222 -2.56 -18.10 -12.15
N VAL A 223 -2.22 -16.80 -12.21
CA VAL A 223 -0.99 -16.26 -11.62
C VAL A 223 -1.07 -16.32 -10.10
N VAL A 224 -2.19 -15.88 -9.53
CA VAL A 224 -2.46 -15.95 -8.09
C VAL A 224 -2.35 -17.40 -7.60
N ASP A 225 -3.04 -18.33 -8.27
CA ASP A 225 -2.99 -19.76 -7.95
C ASP A 225 -1.59 -20.35 -8.00
N ALA A 226 -0.82 -20.02 -9.06
CA ALA A 226 0.55 -20.50 -9.22
C ALA A 226 1.46 -20.02 -8.07
N VAL A 227 1.32 -18.75 -7.68
CA VAL A 227 2.06 -18.16 -6.57
C VAL A 227 1.66 -18.80 -5.24
N LEU A 228 0.36 -18.97 -4.97
CA LEU A 228 -0.12 -19.57 -3.71
C LEU A 228 0.27 -21.04 -3.53
N ARG A 229 0.53 -21.77 -4.63
CA ARG A 229 1.07 -23.13 -4.63
C ARG A 229 2.58 -23.19 -4.40
N SER A 230 3.28 -22.06 -4.42
CA SER A 230 4.72 -22.02 -4.14
C SER A 230 5.00 -22.48 -2.70
N PRO A 231 6.10 -23.24 -2.46
CA PRO A 231 6.44 -23.65 -1.11
C PRO A 231 6.65 -22.45 -0.18
N THR A 232 6.12 -22.53 1.04
CA THR A 232 6.25 -21.47 2.05
C THR A 232 7.69 -20.98 2.18
N GLY A 233 7.88 -19.66 2.18
CA GLY A 233 9.17 -19.01 2.32
C GLY A 233 10.02 -18.99 1.05
N LYS A 234 9.55 -19.54 -0.09
CA LYS A 234 10.21 -19.39 -1.41
C LYS A 234 9.98 -18.01 -2.02
N LEU A 235 8.80 -17.41 -1.78
CA LEU A 235 8.49 -16.05 -2.26
C LEU A 235 9.49 -15.03 -1.71
N GLN A 236 10.00 -15.31 -0.52
CA GLN A 236 10.98 -14.48 0.15
C GLN A 236 12.37 -15.09 0.07
N ASP A 237 13.32 -14.32 -0.44
CA ASP A 237 14.73 -14.51 -0.17
C ASP A 237 15.28 -13.13 0.14
N PRO A 238 15.69 -12.83 1.38
CA PRO A 238 16.21 -11.51 1.70
C PRO A 238 17.45 -11.10 0.89
N SER A 239 18.12 -12.04 0.23
CA SER A 239 19.28 -11.81 -0.64
C SER A 239 18.93 -11.62 -2.13
N ARG A 240 17.69 -11.91 -2.55
CA ARG A 240 17.25 -11.79 -3.96
C ARG A 240 15.97 -10.95 -4.03
N VAL A 241 15.85 -10.11 -5.07
CA VAL A 241 14.60 -9.38 -5.33
C VAL A 241 13.63 -10.32 -6.05
N LYS A 242 12.41 -10.50 -5.51
CA LYS A 242 11.31 -11.28 -6.12
C LYS A 242 11.78 -12.62 -6.74
N PRO A 243 12.41 -13.52 -5.95
CA PRO A 243 13.08 -14.72 -6.46
C PRO A 243 12.18 -15.59 -7.33
N VAL A 244 10.94 -15.85 -6.90
CA VAL A 244 10.00 -16.69 -7.67
C VAL A 244 9.62 -16.08 -9.01
N LEU A 245 9.48 -14.75 -9.08
CA LEU A 245 9.21 -14.07 -10.35
C LEU A 245 10.41 -14.17 -11.30
N LEU A 246 11.62 -13.89 -10.79
CA LEU A 246 12.84 -13.98 -11.60
C LEU A 246 13.17 -15.41 -12.02
N ASP A 247 12.88 -16.41 -11.18
CA ASP A 247 13.03 -17.82 -11.54
C ASP A 247 12.05 -18.24 -12.66
N ALA A 248 10.89 -17.56 -12.76
CA ALA A 248 9.86 -17.89 -13.74
C ALA A 248 10.05 -17.18 -15.09
N ILE A 249 10.40 -15.89 -15.09
CA ILE A 249 10.45 -15.06 -16.32
C ILE A 249 11.79 -14.36 -16.53
N GLY A 250 12.80 -14.63 -15.71
CA GLY A 250 14.08 -13.91 -15.76
C GLY A 250 14.78 -14.00 -17.13
N ASP A 251 14.65 -15.13 -17.80
CA ASP A 251 15.25 -15.37 -19.12
C ASP A 251 14.58 -14.55 -20.24
N GLU A 252 13.35 -14.07 -20.01
CA GLU A 252 12.61 -13.21 -20.95
C GLU A 252 12.89 -11.72 -20.72
N LEU A 253 13.58 -11.37 -19.64
CA LEU A 253 13.84 -9.98 -19.26
C LEU A 253 15.27 -9.54 -19.67
N PRO A 254 15.47 -8.24 -20.00
CA PRO A 254 16.81 -7.71 -20.19
C PRO A 254 17.69 -7.95 -18.95
N GLN A 255 18.95 -8.33 -19.15
CA GLN A 255 19.87 -8.64 -18.05
C GLN A 255 20.04 -7.48 -17.05
N ALA A 256 19.91 -6.24 -17.50
CA ALA A 256 19.93 -5.07 -16.61
C ALA A 256 18.74 -5.06 -15.62
N ILE A 257 17.56 -5.58 -16.02
CA ILE A 257 16.39 -5.71 -15.15
C ILE A 257 16.57 -6.89 -14.17
N VAL A 258 17.07 -8.02 -14.65
CA VAL A 258 17.35 -9.21 -13.82
C VAL A 258 18.34 -8.89 -12.70
N ASN A 259 19.40 -8.15 -13.04
CA ASN A 259 20.45 -7.76 -12.09
C ASN A 259 20.06 -6.55 -11.22
N ARG A 260 18.82 -6.03 -11.33
CA ARG A 260 18.37 -4.91 -10.52
C ARG A 260 18.20 -5.33 -9.07
N THR A 261 19.11 -4.86 -8.21
CA THR A 261 19.12 -5.19 -6.78
C THR A 261 18.29 -4.26 -5.90
N ALA A 262 17.88 -3.08 -6.41
CA ALA A 262 17.12 -2.10 -5.66
C ALA A 262 15.89 -1.60 -6.43
N LYS A 263 14.77 -1.45 -5.71
CA LYS A 263 13.61 -0.68 -6.17
C LYS A 263 13.87 0.79 -5.86
N THR A 264 13.38 1.68 -6.71
CA THR A 264 13.41 3.13 -6.48
C THR A 264 12.78 3.46 -5.14
N ASP A 265 13.48 4.23 -4.32
CA ASP A 265 12.99 4.69 -3.04
C ASP A 265 12.01 5.85 -3.24
N ASN A 266 10.74 5.63 -2.87
CA ASN A 266 9.68 6.62 -2.99
C ASN A 266 9.58 7.55 -1.78
N THR A 267 10.41 7.35 -0.75
CA THR A 267 10.39 8.13 0.50
C THR A 267 10.57 9.62 0.22
N ALA A 268 11.48 9.99 -0.69
CA ALA A 268 11.68 11.39 -1.06
C ALA A 268 10.41 12.03 -1.66
N ALA A 269 9.69 11.31 -2.54
CA ALA A 269 8.46 11.81 -3.14
C ALA A 269 7.34 12.03 -2.11
N ILE A 270 7.28 11.18 -1.08
CA ILE A 270 6.35 11.33 0.04
C ILE A 270 6.69 12.59 0.83
N TRP A 271 7.96 12.80 1.16
CA TRP A 271 8.42 13.98 1.88
C TRP A 271 8.16 15.27 1.12
N THR A 272 8.48 15.29 -0.19
CA THR A 272 8.16 16.41 -1.07
C THR A 272 6.67 16.71 -1.05
N GLY A 273 5.82 15.68 -1.17
CA GLY A 273 4.37 15.85 -1.09
C GLY A 273 3.90 16.41 0.26
N LEU A 274 4.44 15.93 1.38
CA LEU A 274 4.14 16.45 2.72
C LEU A 274 4.49 17.93 2.84
N THR A 275 5.70 18.30 2.39
CA THR A 275 6.18 19.68 2.48
C THR A 275 5.37 20.62 1.59
N GLN A 276 5.11 20.25 0.34
CA GLN A 276 4.37 21.09 -0.61
C GLN A 276 2.89 21.22 -0.26
N ASN A 277 2.29 20.20 0.38
CA ASN A 277 0.89 20.23 0.80
C ASN A 277 0.69 20.59 2.27
N ALA A 278 1.71 21.09 2.97
CA ALA A 278 1.64 21.33 4.41
C ALA A 278 0.47 22.25 4.83
N SER A 279 0.14 23.27 4.02
CA SER A 279 -1.01 24.15 4.26
C SER A 279 -2.34 23.40 4.15
N ARG A 280 -2.54 22.63 3.06
CA ARG A 280 -3.72 21.80 2.83
C ARG A 280 -3.89 20.74 3.90
N LEU A 281 -2.81 20.03 4.24
CA LEU A 281 -2.80 19.01 5.29
C LEU A 281 -3.13 19.61 6.67
N ARG A 282 -2.64 20.83 6.96
CA ARG A 282 -3.03 21.56 8.18
C ARG A 282 -4.54 21.83 8.22
N THR A 283 -5.10 22.30 7.11
CA THR A 283 -6.54 22.51 6.98
C THR A 283 -7.34 21.22 7.21
N MET A 284 -6.95 20.13 6.55
CA MET A 284 -7.62 18.82 6.74
C MET A 284 -7.47 18.25 8.16
N SER A 285 -6.42 18.63 8.89
CA SER A 285 -6.21 18.24 10.29
C SER A 285 -6.87 19.19 11.31
N THR A 286 -7.75 20.08 10.86
CA THR A 286 -8.49 21.02 11.72
C THR A 286 -9.98 20.82 11.55
N ASN A 287 -10.72 20.82 12.66
CA ASN A 287 -12.17 20.57 12.66
C ASN A 287 -12.53 19.26 11.94
N MET A 288 -11.83 18.19 12.30
CA MET A 288 -11.94 16.89 11.66
C MET A 288 -13.30 16.25 11.95
N LEU A 289 -13.99 15.78 10.92
CA LEU A 289 -15.22 15.01 11.11
C LEU A 289 -14.93 13.70 11.86
N ALA A 290 -13.78 13.07 11.60
CA ALA A 290 -13.35 11.89 12.35
C ALA A 290 -13.22 12.15 13.86
N ALA A 291 -12.81 13.37 14.25
CA ALA A 291 -12.72 13.77 15.65
C ALA A 291 -14.09 14.07 16.25
N GLN A 292 -14.97 14.77 15.52
CA GLN A 292 -16.36 15.01 15.93
C GLN A 292 -17.15 13.71 16.12
N ARG A 293 -16.83 12.67 15.35
CA ARG A 293 -17.38 11.31 15.47
C ARG A 293 -16.73 10.47 16.59
N GLY A 294 -15.76 11.02 17.31
CA GLY A 294 -15.08 10.36 18.43
C GLY A 294 -14.12 9.24 18.01
N VAL A 295 -13.67 9.21 16.74
CA VAL A 295 -12.76 8.19 16.20
C VAL A 295 -11.29 8.59 16.38
N VAL A 296 -10.99 9.88 16.27
CA VAL A 296 -9.61 10.41 16.27
C VAL A 296 -9.45 11.56 17.26
N ASP A 297 -8.32 11.59 17.96
CA ASP A 297 -7.84 12.78 18.67
C ASP A 297 -7.19 13.73 17.64
N GLU A 298 -7.90 14.81 17.31
CA GLU A 298 -7.45 15.83 16.34
C GLU A 298 -6.10 16.45 16.73
N GLY A 299 -5.90 16.74 18.02
CA GLY A 299 -4.70 17.40 18.52
C GLY A 299 -3.46 16.51 18.35
N MET A 300 -3.58 15.25 18.75
CA MET A 300 -2.52 14.24 18.60
C MET A 300 -2.25 13.92 17.13
N PHE A 301 -3.30 13.80 16.31
CA PHE A 301 -3.15 13.57 14.88
C PHE A 301 -2.41 14.72 14.21
N ARG A 302 -2.83 15.96 14.46
CA ARG A 302 -2.19 17.17 13.92
C ARG A 302 -0.74 17.30 14.36
N ALA A 303 -0.44 17.02 15.63
CA ALA A 303 0.93 17.00 16.14
C ALA A 303 1.79 15.94 15.44
N SER A 304 1.21 14.77 15.15
CA SER A 304 1.90 13.68 14.44
C SER A 304 2.08 13.95 12.94
N LEU A 305 1.15 14.68 12.33
CA LEU A 305 1.17 15.04 10.90
C LEU A 305 2.12 16.20 10.60
N LEU A 306 2.21 17.19 11.48
CA LEU A 306 3.00 18.41 11.27
C LEU A 306 4.32 18.43 12.04
N GLY A 307 4.51 17.49 12.97
CA GLY A 307 5.72 17.35 13.77
C GLY A 307 6.83 16.59 13.05
N PRO A 308 8.02 16.48 13.67
CA PRO A 308 9.08 15.63 13.16
C PRO A 308 8.60 14.17 13.15
N HIS A 309 8.52 13.56 11.97
CA HIS A 309 8.08 12.16 11.88
C HIS A 309 9.24 11.25 12.32
N PRO A 310 9.08 10.42 13.36
CA PRO A 310 10.05 9.36 13.60
C PRO A 310 10.01 8.39 12.41
N PRO A 311 11.14 7.74 12.06
CA PRO A 311 11.18 6.78 10.96
C PRO A 311 10.15 5.63 11.07
N SER A 312 9.64 5.38 12.28
CA SER A 312 8.64 4.37 12.61
C SER A 312 7.18 4.82 12.45
N LEU A 313 6.92 6.13 12.29
CA LEU A 313 5.59 6.66 12.00
C LEU A 313 5.37 6.46 10.50
N LEU A 314 4.79 5.31 10.16
CA LEU A 314 4.57 4.95 8.77
C LEU A 314 3.69 6.01 8.11
N PRO A 315 4.12 6.59 6.98
CA PRO A 315 3.26 7.41 6.13
C PRO A 315 1.87 6.78 5.90
N MET A 316 1.80 5.44 5.85
CA MET A 316 0.57 4.64 5.76
C MET A 316 -0.48 4.96 6.83
N SER A 317 -0.11 5.11 8.11
CA SER A 317 -1.10 5.36 9.17
C SER A 317 -1.68 6.77 9.05
N LEU A 318 -0.85 7.76 8.71
CA LEU A 318 -1.29 9.12 8.40
C LEU A 318 -2.21 9.13 7.16
N TRP A 319 -1.82 8.41 6.11
CA TRP A 319 -2.61 8.26 4.89
C TRP A 319 -4.00 7.68 5.16
N ARG A 320 -4.08 6.59 5.94
CA ARG A 320 -5.36 5.96 6.29
C ARG A 320 -6.26 6.93 7.06
N THR A 321 -5.73 7.72 7.99
CA THR A 321 -6.54 8.71 8.72
C THR A 321 -7.00 9.85 7.81
N LEU A 322 -6.15 10.38 6.93
CA LEU A 322 -6.55 11.40 5.95
C LEU A 322 -7.60 10.87 4.96
N ALA A 323 -7.48 9.62 4.53
CA ALA A 323 -8.46 8.97 3.66
C ALA A 323 -9.83 8.83 4.33
N VAL A 324 -9.87 8.46 5.61
CA VAL A 324 -11.12 8.42 6.40
C VAL A 324 -11.73 9.81 6.51
N GLU A 325 -10.91 10.83 6.79
CA GLU A 325 -11.38 12.21 6.89
C GLU A 325 -11.93 12.74 5.56
N ALA A 326 -11.24 12.50 4.45
CA ALA A 326 -11.70 12.85 3.10
C ALA A 326 -13.03 12.15 2.77
N TRP A 327 -13.12 10.84 3.04
CA TRP A 327 -14.32 10.05 2.83
C TRP A 327 -15.53 10.54 3.64
N LEU A 328 -15.34 10.90 4.92
CA LEU A 328 -16.41 11.46 5.75
C LEU A 328 -16.93 12.77 5.16
N ARG A 329 -16.03 13.66 4.74
CA ARG A 329 -16.39 14.95 4.15
C ARG A 329 -17.14 14.80 2.83
N ASP A 330 -16.69 13.87 1.99
CA ASP A 330 -17.32 13.57 0.71
C ASP A 330 -18.77 13.11 0.88
N ASN A 331 -19.03 12.26 1.89
CA ASN A 331 -20.35 11.72 2.19
C ASN A 331 -21.27 12.70 2.94
N GLU A 332 -20.73 13.57 3.80
CA GLU A 332 -21.50 14.60 4.49
C GLU A 332 -21.70 15.87 3.65
N GLY A 333 -21.07 15.96 2.47
CA GLY A 333 -21.18 17.11 1.57
C GLY A 333 -20.42 18.35 2.06
N VAL A 334 -19.49 18.18 3.01
CA VAL A 334 -18.71 19.27 3.61
C VAL A 334 -17.48 19.55 2.73
N ARG A 335 -17.45 20.70 2.06
CA ARG A 335 -16.28 21.14 1.26
C ARG A 335 -15.48 22.19 2.02
N HIS A 336 -14.15 22.11 1.95
CA HIS A 336 -13.33 23.26 2.31
C HIS A 336 -13.34 24.27 1.17
N GLN A 337 -13.58 25.55 1.47
CA GLN A 337 -13.20 26.63 0.57
C GLN A 337 -11.68 26.80 0.64
N ILE A 338 -10.94 26.04 -0.16
CA ILE A 338 -9.53 26.28 -0.41
C ILE A 338 -9.43 26.91 -1.80
N SER A 339 -8.73 28.05 -1.90
CA SER A 339 -8.42 28.67 -3.20
C SER A 339 -7.66 27.65 -4.04
N VAL A 340 -8.26 27.23 -5.15
CA VAL A 340 -7.71 26.23 -6.06
C VAL A 340 -6.82 26.95 -7.06
N ASP A 341 -5.50 26.74 -7.01
CA ASP A 341 -4.67 27.04 -8.17
C ASP A 341 -4.99 26.00 -9.26
N PRO A 342 -5.27 26.41 -10.51
CA PRO A 342 -5.46 25.49 -11.62
C PRO A 342 -4.23 24.58 -11.73
N ILE A 343 -4.44 23.33 -12.15
CA ILE A 343 -3.34 22.45 -12.54
C ILE A 343 -2.51 23.24 -13.56
N GLY A 344 -1.27 23.57 -13.20
CA GLY A 344 -0.30 24.16 -14.12
C GLY A 344 0.06 23.12 -15.17
N VAL A 345 -0.84 22.89 -16.12
CA VAL A 345 -0.53 22.11 -17.32
C VAL A 345 0.26 23.05 -18.21
N ASN A 346 1.56 23.14 -17.97
CA ASN A 346 2.47 23.70 -18.96
C ASN A 346 2.52 22.71 -20.12
N HIS A 347 1.69 22.94 -21.12
CA HIS A 347 1.87 22.33 -22.43
C HIS A 347 3.14 22.91 -23.07
N PRO A 348 4.08 22.09 -23.55
CA PRO A 348 5.05 22.53 -24.55
C PRO A 348 4.37 22.87 -25.88
#